data_AF-U6JQD2-F1
#
_entry.id   AF-U6JQD2-F1
#
_cell.length_a   1.000
_cell.length_b   1.000
_cell.length_c   1.000
_cell.angle_alpha   90.00
_cell.angle_beta   90.00
_cell.angle_gamma   90.00
#
_symmetry.space_group_name_H-M   'P 1'
#
loop_
_entity.id
_entity.type
_entity.pdbx_description
1 polymer ?
#
loop_
_entity_poly.entity_id
_entity_poly.type
_entity_poly.pdbx_seq_one_letter_code
_entity_poly.pdbx_strand_id
1 'polypeptide(L)'
;MAGRTPSNASPFSPELQTFVVTKYDPLLAIVRELNARLQASEKERVRLERRVQRLEHQVVALTDACEKGTKLKSVPDLEPEAHTGRHAVQELLENEEALASPWLFSCQIGTPTSALQVLLEFSPDSTIEIDCKLWKREEDMWICLLEELPDEFAFRRPDSLQLLDLRRAGEALFLFVVALGCLDIVAAAAAAAATAAAAAASAALVPASSC
;
A
#
# COMPACT_ATOMS: atom_id res chain seq x y z
N MET A 1 3.20 -56.50 47.45
CA MET A 1 3.76 -56.39 46.08
C MET A 1 4.15 -54.94 45.84
N ALA A 2 5.41 -54.70 45.49
CA ALA A 2 5.99 -53.36 45.36
C ALA A 2 5.58 -52.70 44.03
N GLY A 3 4.98 -51.52 44.12
CA GLY A 3 4.78 -50.64 42.97
C GLY A 3 6.10 -50.00 42.57
N ARG A 4 6.62 -50.36 41.38
CA ARG A 4 7.76 -49.69 40.75
C ARG A 4 7.32 -48.33 40.21
N THR A 5 7.81 -47.24 40.78
CA THR A 5 7.85 -45.93 40.10
C THR A 5 9.19 -45.81 39.35
N PRO A 6 9.21 -45.36 38.09
CA PRO A 6 10.44 -45.26 37.33
C PRO A 6 11.29 -44.11 37.87
N SER A 7 12.52 -44.45 38.26
CA SER A 7 13.60 -43.50 38.45
C SER A 7 13.91 -42.82 37.11
N ASN A 8 13.51 -41.57 36.95
CA ASN A 8 14.15 -40.67 36.00
C ASN A 8 14.66 -39.46 36.78
N ALA A 9 15.69 -39.71 37.58
CA ALA A 9 16.43 -38.66 38.25
C ALA A 9 17.27 -37.94 37.20
N SER A 10 16.70 -36.88 36.63
CA SER A 10 17.47 -35.83 35.96
C SER A 10 18.59 -35.39 36.92
N PRO A 11 19.86 -35.27 36.46
CA PRO A 11 20.99 -34.90 37.32
C PRO A 11 20.96 -33.43 37.79
N PHE A 12 19.89 -32.70 37.48
CA PHE A 12 19.72 -31.29 37.78
C PHE A 12 18.65 -31.07 38.84
N SER A 13 18.83 -30.01 39.65
CA SER A 13 17.81 -29.65 40.64
C SER A 13 16.47 -29.32 39.93
N PRO A 14 15.32 -29.67 40.54
CA PRO A 14 14.00 -29.43 39.94
C PRO A 14 13.74 -27.94 39.64
N GLU A 15 14.35 -27.05 40.41
CA GLU A 15 14.33 -25.59 40.18
C GLU A 15 15.08 -25.21 38.90
N LEU A 16 16.25 -25.81 38.66
CA LEU A 16 17.01 -25.57 37.43
C LEU A 16 16.25 -26.09 36.21
N GLN A 17 15.62 -27.26 36.33
CA GLN A 17 14.80 -27.82 35.25
C GLN A 17 13.59 -26.92 34.93
N THR A 18 12.96 -26.36 35.95
CA THR A 18 11.85 -25.39 35.80
C THR A 18 12.33 -24.09 35.16
N PHE A 19 13.48 -23.57 35.57
CA PHE A 19 14.09 -22.37 34.98
C PHE A 19 14.44 -22.57 33.51
N VAL A 20 15.03 -23.72 33.16
CA VAL A 20 15.39 -24.03 31.77
C VAL A 20 14.14 -23.99 30.88
N VAL A 21 13.07 -24.69 31.26
CA VAL A 21 11.85 -24.77 30.44
C VAL A 21 11.09 -23.44 30.39
N THR A 22 11.02 -22.70 31.50
CA THR A 22 10.14 -21.52 31.58
C THR A 22 10.83 -20.20 31.21
N LYS A 23 12.16 -20.14 31.28
CA LYS A 23 12.94 -18.91 31.03
C LYS A 23 13.94 -19.10 29.90
N TYR A 24 14.76 -20.13 29.97
CA TYR A 24 15.85 -20.32 29.02
C TYR A 24 15.37 -20.74 27.63
N ASP A 25 14.52 -21.76 27.52
CA ASP A 25 14.03 -22.26 26.24
C ASP A 25 13.23 -21.20 25.44
N PRO A 26 12.32 -20.42 26.06
CA PRO A 26 11.64 -19.31 25.37
C PRO A 26 12.62 -18.23 24.89
N LEU A 27 13.61 -17.86 25.69
CA LEU A 27 14.64 -16.89 25.28
C LEU A 27 15.46 -17.44 24.12
N LEU A 28 15.84 -18.71 24.15
CA LEU A 28 16.59 -19.36 23.09
C LEU A 28 15.77 -19.43 21.79
N ALA A 29 14.46 -19.68 21.88
CA ALA A 29 13.56 -19.65 20.74
C ALA A 29 13.48 -18.25 20.11
N ILE A 30 13.33 -17.20 20.93
CA ILE A 30 13.34 -15.81 20.46
C ILE A 30 14.66 -15.47 19.78
N VAL A 31 15.80 -15.83 20.37
CA VAL A 31 17.13 -15.58 19.79
C VAL A 31 17.30 -16.28 18.44
N ARG A 32 16.81 -17.52 18.31
CA ARG A 32 16.84 -18.26 17.04
C ARG A 32 15.98 -17.59 15.97
N GLU A 33 14.78 -17.17 16.33
CA GLU A 33 13.87 -16.49 15.41
C GLU A 33 14.43 -15.15 14.95
N LEU A 34 14.97 -14.34 15.87
CA LEU A 34 15.61 -13.08 15.54
C LEU A 34 16.81 -13.27 14.61
N ASN A 35 17.65 -14.28 14.86
CA ASN A 35 18.75 -14.61 13.96
C ASN A 35 18.27 -15.05 12.58
N ALA A 36 17.20 -15.84 12.49
CA ALA A 36 16.63 -16.25 11.21
C ALA A 36 16.09 -15.05 10.42
N ARG A 37 15.37 -14.13 11.09
CA ARG A 37 14.86 -12.89 10.49
C ARG A 37 16.00 -11.97 10.05
N LEU A 38 17.05 -11.85 10.85
CA LEU A 38 18.23 -11.06 10.51
C LEU A 38 18.91 -11.60 9.24
N GLN A 39 19.14 -12.91 9.16
CA GLN A 39 19.74 -13.54 7.98
C GLN A 39 18.87 -13.40 6.72
N ALA A 40 17.55 -13.51 6.85
CA ALA A 40 16.62 -13.26 5.75
C ALA A 40 16.72 -11.81 5.26
N SER A 41 16.72 -10.85 6.18
CA SER A 41 16.87 -9.43 5.86
C SER A 41 18.21 -9.12 5.19
N GLU A 42 19.31 -9.69 5.67
CA GLU A 42 20.63 -9.52 5.06
C GLU A 42 20.68 -10.06 3.63
N LYS A 43 20.06 -11.22 3.39
CA LYS A 43 19.96 -11.82 2.05
C LYS A 43 19.15 -10.94 1.10
N GLU A 44 18.03 -10.39 1.55
CA GLU A 44 17.21 -9.46 0.77
C GLU A 44 17.95 -8.15 0.48
N ARG A 45 18.63 -7.59 1.48
CA ARG A 45 19.48 -6.40 1.36
C ARG A 45 20.50 -6.58 0.23
N VAL A 46 21.24 -7.71 0.24
CA VAL A 46 22.23 -8.01 -0.83
C VAL A 46 21.57 -8.17 -2.19
N ARG A 47 20.39 -8.80 -2.27
CA ARG A 47 19.64 -8.94 -3.52
C ARG A 47 19.22 -7.58 -4.08
N LEU A 48 18.75 -6.68 -3.22
CA LEU A 48 18.34 -5.33 -3.59
C LEU A 48 19.53 -4.46 -3.98
N GLU A 49 20.65 -4.52 -3.24
CA GLU A 49 21.89 -3.82 -3.60
C GLU A 49 22.36 -4.18 -5.02
N ARG A 50 22.34 -5.46 -5.38
CA ARG A 50 22.67 -5.90 -6.75
C ARG A 50 21.70 -5.35 -7.79
N ARG A 51 20.42 -5.23 -7.45
CA ARG A 51 19.41 -4.67 -8.36
C ARG A 51 19.61 -3.17 -8.54
N VAL A 52 19.88 -2.43 -7.47
CA VAL A 52 20.20 -1.00 -7.51
C VAL A 52 21.42 -0.76 -8.37
N GLN A 53 22.52 -1.50 -8.17
CA GLN A 53 23.72 -1.38 -9.01
C GLN A 53 23.43 -1.60 -10.50
N ARG A 54 22.57 -2.58 -10.84
CA ARG A 54 22.17 -2.81 -12.24
C ARG A 54 21.34 -1.65 -12.79
N LEU A 55 20.39 -1.14 -12.02
CA LEU A 55 19.56 0.00 -12.42
C LEU A 55 20.38 1.27 -12.57
N GLU A 56 21.32 1.54 -11.66
CA GLU A 56 22.25 2.67 -11.75
C GLU A 56 23.08 2.59 -13.03
N HIS A 57 23.64 1.42 -13.35
CA HIS A 57 24.35 1.21 -14.62
C HIS A 57 23.45 1.44 -15.83
N GLN A 58 22.18 1.01 -15.77
CA GLN A 58 21.20 1.23 -16.84
C GLN A 58 20.88 2.71 -17.01
N VAL A 59 20.66 3.45 -15.92
CA VAL A 59 20.39 4.89 -15.96
C VAL A 59 21.58 5.62 -16.58
N VAL A 60 22.80 5.33 -16.14
CA VAL A 60 24.02 5.92 -16.73
C VAL A 60 24.10 5.62 -18.24
N ALA A 61 23.86 4.36 -18.64
CA ALA A 61 23.89 3.98 -20.06
C ALA A 61 22.80 4.68 -20.89
N LEU A 62 21.62 4.91 -20.31
CA LEU A 62 20.51 5.62 -20.96
C LEU A 62 20.80 7.11 -21.07
N THR A 63 21.33 7.73 -20.02
CA THR A 63 21.76 9.14 -20.03
C THR A 63 22.83 9.35 -21.10
N ASP A 64 23.85 8.49 -21.14
CA ASP A 64 24.88 8.51 -22.18
C ASP A 64 24.31 8.37 -23.60
N ALA A 65 23.35 7.44 -23.79
CA ALA A 65 22.74 7.22 -25.09
C ALA A 65 21.87 8.42 -25.54
N CYS A 66 21.22 9.08 -24.59
CA CYS A 66 20.42 10.28 -24.81
C CYS A 66 21.31 11.49 -25.17
N GLU A 67 22.42 11.68 -24.45
CA GLU A 67 23.40 12.74 -24.74
C GLU A 67 24.09 12.55 -26.09
N LYS A 68 24.37 11.30 -26.47
CA LYS A 68 25.04 10.95 -27.75
C LYS A 68 24.08 10.84 -28.93
N GLY A 69 22.77 11.04 -28.73
CA GLY A 69 21.74 10.97 -29.77
C GLY A 69 21.59 9.59 -30.43
N THR A 70 22.13 8.54 -29.81
CA THR A 70 22.08 7.16 -30.30
C THR A 70 20.74 6.52 -29.95
N LYS A 71 20.06 5.92 -30.94
CA LYS A 71 18.82 5.15 -30.71
C LYS A 71 19.07 4.05 -29.66
N LEU A 72 18.24 4.02 -28.62
CA LEU A 72 18.24 2.96 -27.60
C LEU A 72 18.24 1.59 -28.29
N LYS A 73 19.31 0.82 -28.12
CA LYS A 73 19.25 -0.62 -28.40
C LYS A 73 18.47 -1.27 -27.27
N SER A 74 17.37 -1.94 -27.60
CA SER A 74 16.76 -2.91 -26.70
C SER A 74 17.79 -4.00 -26.42
N VAL A 75 18.34 -4.04 -25.20
CA VAL A 75 19.29 -5.09 -24.83
C VAL A 75 18.50 -6.31 -24.36
N PRO A 76 18.77 -7.50 -24.93
CA PRO A 76 18.13 -8.76 -24.57
C PRO A 76 18.82 -9.34 -23.34
N ASP A 77 18.23 -9.17 -22.15
CA ASP A 77 18.53 -10.03 -21.01
C ASP A 77 17.39 -10.00 -19.97
N LEU A 78 16.15 -10.05 -20.48
CA LEU A 78 15.07 -10.64 -19.70
C LEU A 78 15.22 -12.14 -19.88
N GLU A 79 16.08 -12.76 -19.06
CA GLU A 79 16.06 -14.21 -18.84
C GLU A 79 14.59 -14.67 -18.72
N PRO A 80 14.16 -15.65 -19.51
CA PRO A 80 12.79 -16.10 -19.50
C PRO A 80 12.59 -17.05 -18.31
N GLU A 81 12.44 -16.49 -17.11
CA GLU A 81 11.57 -17.13 -16.11
C GLU A 81 10.10 -16.87 -16.53
N ALA A 82 9.77 -17.40 -17.72
CA ALA A 82 8.55 -17.16 -18.47
C ALA A 82 7.39 -18.07 -18.03
N HIS A 83 7.37 -18.54 -16.78
CA HIS A 83 6.22 -19.32 -16.25
C HIS A 83 5.52 -18.66 -15.07
N THR A 84 5.94 -17.46 -14.68
CA THR A 84 5.30 -16.70 -13.59
C THR A 84 5.04 -15.24 -13.98
N GLY A 85 5.24 -14.81 -15.22
CA GLY A 85 5.16 -13.39 -15.61
C GLY A 85 3.84 -12.67 -15.31
N ARG A 86 2.70 -13.37 -15.24
CA ARG A 86 1.45 -12.79 -14.73
C ARG A 86 1.31 -12.91 -13.21
N HIS A 87 1.72 -14.03 -12.64
CA HIS A 87 1.61 -14.29 -11.19
C HIS A 87 2.61 -13.49 -10.36
N ALA A 88 3.83 -13.25 -10.86
CA ALA A 88 4.87 -12.46 -10.20
C ALA A 88 4.60 -10.97 -10.33
N VAL A 89 4.01 -10.50 -11.44
CA VAL A 89 3.52 -9.12 -11.56
C VAL A 89 2.29 -8.93 -10.67
N GLN A 90 1.44 -9.94 -10.54
CA GLN A 90 0.27 -9.90 -9.64
C GLN A 90 0.66 -10.02 -8.16
N GLU A 91 1.65 -10.85 -7.79
CA GLU A 91 2.25 -10.89 -6.43
C GLU A 91 3.04 -9.61 -6.11
N LEU A 92 3.65 -8.95 -7.11
CA LEU A 92 4.27 -7.63 -6.95
C LEU A 92 3.23 -6.53 -6.77
N LEU A 93 2.07 -6.63 -7.41
CA LEU A 93 0.94 -5.71 -7.25
C LEU A 93 0.18 -5.93 -5.93
N GLU A 94 0.14 -7.16 -5.41
CA GLU A 94 -0.48 -7.47 -4.11
C GLU A 94 0.28 -6.86 -2.92
N ASN A 95 1.51 -6.38 -3.12
CA ASN A 95 2.33 -5.72 -2.10
C ASN A 95 2.53 -4.20 -2.36
N GLU A 96 1.58 -3.55 -3.04
CA GLU A 96 1.64 -2.09 -3.30
C GLU A 96 1.51 -1.21 -2.06
N GLU A 97 1.03 -1.73 -0.93
CA GLU A 97 0.93 -0.95 0.33
C GLU A 97 2.31 -0.48 0.83
N ALA A 98 3.38 -1.20 0.50
CA ALA A 98 4.75 -0.82 0.86
C ALA A 98 5.37 0.25 -0.06
N LEU A 99 4.77 0.46 -1.25
CA LEU A 99 5.15 1.50 -2.22
C LEU A 99 4.22 2.71 -2.16
N ALA A 100 3.02 2.54 -1.59
CA ALA A 100 2.15 3.64 -1.24
C ALA A 100 2.91 4.59 -0.32
N SER A 101 2.91 5.87 -0.68
CA SER A 101 3.48 6.86 0.21
C SER A 101 2.72 6.83 1.54
N PRO A 102 3.37 7.07 2.70
CA PRO A 102 2.75 6.91 4.02
C PRO A 102 1.53 7.82 4.28
N TRP A 103 1.25 8.76 3.38
CA TRP A 103 0.09 9.65 3.36
C TRP A 103 -1.05 9.17 2.45
N LEU A 104 -0.86 8.07 1.72
CA LEU A 104 -1.87 7.42 0.90
C LEU A 104 -2.45 6.23 1.66
N PHE A 105 -3.76 6.21 1.85
CA PHE A 105 -4.48 5.10 2.48
C PHE A 105 -5.71 4.76 1.66
N SER A 106 -6.15 3.51 1.76
CA SER A 106 -7.43 3.06 1.21
C SER A 106 -8.41 2.78 2.34
N CYS A 107 -9.71 2.91 2.04
CA CYS A 107 -10.78 2.56 2.98
C CYS A 107 -11.87 1.74 2.27
N GLN A 108 -12.77 1.14 3.05
CA GLN A 108 -13.88 0.39 2.49
C GLN A 108 -14.80 1.32 1.68
N ILE A 109 -15.26 0.86 0.51
CA ILE A 109 -16.18 1.62 -0.33
C ILE A 109 -17.45 1.96 0.46
N GLY A 110 -17.88 3.21 0.40
CA GLY A 110 -19.04 3.72 1.13
C GLY A 110 -18.75 4.14 2.56
N THR A 111 -17.49 4.13 3.00
CA THR A 111 -17.08 4.78 4.24
C THR A 111 -17.41 6.28 4.16
N PRO A 112 -18.20 6.83 5.11
CA PRO A 112 -18.56 8.24 5.05
C PRO A 112 -17.34 9.13 5.31
N THR A 113 -17.19 10.20 4.52
CA THR A 113 -16.11 11.21 4.64
C THR A 113 -15.96 11.72 6.07
N SER A 114 -17.07 11.93 6.79
CA SER A 114 -17.07 12.37 8.19
C SER A 114 -16.38 11.38 9.14
N ALA A 115 -16.41 10.07 8.87
CA ALA A 115 -15.70 9.09 9.71
C ALA A 115 -14.19 9.16 9.49
N LEU A 116 -13.75 9.39 8.26
CA LEU A 116 -12.33 9.57 7.93
C LEU A 116 -11.78 10.86 8.53
N GLN A 117 -12.53 11.95 8.45
CA GLN A 117 -12.19 13.24 9.06
C GLN A 117 -11.94 13.10 10.56
N VAL A 118 -12.83 12.42 11.29
CA VAL A 118 -12.66 12.18 12.74
C VAL A 118 -11.46 11.29 13.04
N LEU A 119 -11.26 10.22 12.25
CA LEU A 119 -10.19 9.24 12.51
C LEU A 119 -8.79 9.81 12.23
N LEU A 120 -8.69 10.71 11.25
CA LEU A 120 -7.43 11.34 10.83
C LEU A 120 -7.25 12.75 11.41
N GLU A 121 -8.17 13.21 12.26
CA GLU A 121 -8.15 14.53 12.92
C GLU A 121 -8.17 15.73 11.94
N PHE A 122 -8.85 15.60 10.80
CA PHE A 122 -9.02 16.69 9.82
C PHE A 122 -10.34 17.45 10.00
N SER A 123 -10.31 18.75 9.70
CA SER A 123 -11.50 19.61 9.63
C SER A 123 -12.28 19.34 8.34
N PRO A 124 -13.62 19.45 8.34
CA PRO A 124 -14.41 19.48 7.10
C PRO A 124 -13.97 20.60 6.15
N ASP A 125 -13.50 21.73 6.70
CA ASP A 125 -13.06 22.88 5.90
C ASP A 125 -11.72 22.64 5.19
N SER A 126 -10.97 21.62 5.59
CA SER A 126 -9.66 21.25 5.04
C SER A 126 -9.70 19.93 4.27
N THR A 127 -10.90 19.50 3.84
CA THR A 127 -11.10 18.24 3.13
C THR A 127 -11.65 18.50 1.74
N ILE A 128 -11.06 17.88 0.72
CA ILE A 128 -11.53 17.94 -0.66
C ILE A 128 -11.96 16.53 -1.07
N GLU A 129 -13.23 16.37 -1.46
CA GLU A 129 -13.75 15.10 -1.96
C GLU A 129 -13.87 15.14 -3.48
N ILE A 130 -13.28 14.16 -4.15
CA ILE A 130 -13.16 14.13 -5.60
C ILE A 130 -13.89 12.91 -6.16
N ASP A 131 -14.93 13.14 -6.96
CA ASP A 131 -15.67 12.09 -7.65
C ASP A 131 -14.93 11.66 -8.94
N CYS A 132 -14.37 10.45 -8.93
CA CYS A 132 -13.64 9.91 -10.07
C CYS A 132 -14.51 9.09 -11.06
N LYS A 133 -15.85 9.07 -10.92
CA LYS A 133 -16.75 8.34 -11.82
C LYS A 133 -16.62 8.72 -13.30
N LEU A 134 -16.22 9.95 -13.57
CA LEU A 134 -16.14 10.49 -14.92
C LEU A 134 -14.75 10.39 -15.54
N TRP A 135 -13.74 9.93 -14.78
CA TRP A 135 -12.37 9.87 -15.24
C TRP A 135 -12.20 8.74 -16.26
N LYS A 136 -12.01 9.09 -17.53
CA LYS A 136 -11.73 8.13 -18.61
C LYS A 136 -10.27 8.19 -19.02
N ARG A 137 -9.66 9.35 -18.84
CA ARG A 137 -8.26 9.63 -19.17
C ARG A 137 -7.63 10.40 -18.03
N GLU A 138 -6.31 10.47 -18.05
CA GLU A 138 -5.56 11.19 -17.03
C GLU A 138 -5.86 12.70 -17.07
N GLU A 139 -6.13 13.26 -18.24
CA GLU A 139 -6.53 14.66 -18.37
C GLU A 139 -7.81 14.95 -17.57
N ASP A 140 -8.79 14.03 -17.57
CA ASP A 140 -10.05 14.19 -16.84
C ASP A 140 -9.81 14.27 -15.34
N MET A 141 -8.85 13.49 -14.82
CA MET A 141 -8.44 13.52 -13.42
C MET A 141 -7.89 14.88 -13.03
N TRP A 142 -6.93 15.39 -13.80
CA TRP A 142 -6.30 16.67 -13.51
C TRP A 142 -7.29 17.83 -13.64
N ILE A 143 -8.19 17.79 -14.62
CA ILE A 143 -9.22 18.81 -14.80
C ILE A 143 -10.18 18.81 -13.60
N CYS A 144 -10.73 17.65 -13.22
CA CYS A 144 -11.63 17.56 -12.06
C CYS A 144 -10.95 18.03 -10.77
N LEU A 145 -9.71 17.62 -10.53
CA LEU A 145 -8.93 18.07 -9.37
C LEU A 145 -8.78 19.59 -9.36
N LEU A 146 -8.44 20.19 -10.51
CA LEU A 146 -8.23 21.64 -10.64
C LEU A 146 -9.53 22.45 -10.54
N GLU A 147 -10.68 21.86 -10.84
CA GLU A 147 -12.00 22.49 -10.79
C GLU A 147 -12.63 22.45 -9.39
N GLU A 148 -12.44 21.36 -8.64
CA GLU A 148 -13.04 21.16 -7.30
C GLU A 148 -12.29 21.87 -6.17
N LEU A 149 -11.20 22.57 -6.47
CA LEU A 149 -10.45 23.31 -5.47
C LEU A 149 -11.15 24.59 -5.05
N PRO A 150 -11.15 24.90 -3.74
CA PRO A 150 -11.62 26.20 -3.27
C PRO A 150 -10.79 27.34 -3.86
N ASP A 151 -11.43 28.48 -4.13
CA ASP A 151 -10.78 29.68 -4.71
C ASP A 151 -9.62 30.22 -3.84
N GLU A 152 -9.60 29.87 -2.55
CA GLU A 152 -8.50 30.14 -1.62
C GLU A 152 -7.17 29.49 -2.04
N PHE A 153 -7.25 28.44 -2.85
CA PHE A 153 -6.14 27.70 -3.45
C PHE A 153 -5.88 28.12 -4.90
N ALA A 154 -6.45 29.24 -5.38
CA ALA A 154 -6.36 29.69 -6.77
C ALA A 154 -4.92 29.89 -7.24
N PHE A 155 -4.34 28.82 -7.76
CA PHE A 155 -3.08 28.79 -8.46
C PHE A 155 -3.25 29.27 -9.90
N ARG A 156 -2.15 29.51 -10.61
CA ARG A 156 -2.19 29.73 -12.07
C ARG A 156 -3.01 28.60 -12.70
N ARG A 157 -4.15 28.96 -13.30
CA ARG A 157 -4.86 28.05 -14.19
C ARG A 157 -3.88 27.52 -15.23
N PRO A 158 -3.98 26.24 -15.60
CA PRO A 158 -3.11 25.67 -16.62
C PRO A 158 -3.19 26.49 -17.91
N ASP A 159 -2.04 26.70 -18.55
CA ASP A 159 -1.92 27.50 -19.77
C ASP A 159 -2.66 26.84 -20.95
N SER A 160 -2.86 25.51 -20.90
CA SER A 160 -3.65 24.75 -21.85
C SER A 160 -4.23 23.47 -21.23
N LEU A 161 -5.17 22.82 -21.91
CA LEU A 161 -5.69 21.49 -21.55
C LEU A 161 -4.80 20.34 -22.05
N GLN A 162 -3.55 20.61 -22.44
CA GLN A 162 -2.61 19.55 -22.75
C GLN A 162 -2.14 18.87 -21.47
N LEU A 163 -1.96 17.54 -21.53
CA LEU A 163 -1.59 16.72 -20.39
C LEU A 163 -0.34 17.22 -19.64
N LEU A 164 0.66 17.73 -20.37
CA LEU A 164 1.89 18.23 -19.76
C LEU A 164 1.64 19.47 -18.89
N ASP A 165 0.77 20.38 -19.34
CA ASP A 165 0.44 21.59 -18.61
C ASP A 165 -0.48 21.28 -17.42
N LEU A 166 -1.39 20.33 -17.59
CA LEU A 166 -2.25 19.80 -16.52
C LEU A 166 -1.43 19.14 -15.41
N ARG A 167 -0.46 18.27 -15.75
CA ARG A 167 0.44 17.65 -14.77
C ARG A 167 1.25 18.69 -14.00
N ARG A 168 1.82 19.69 -14.69
CA ARG A 168 2.57 20.76 -14.03
C ARG A 168 1.73 21.57 -13.05
N ALA A 169 0.49 21.88 -13.45
CA ALA A 169 -0.46 22.55 -12.56
C ALA A 169 -0.83 21.66 -11.36
N GLY A 170 -1.07 20.37 -11.59
CA GLY A 170 -1.37 19.38 -10.55
C GLY A 170 -0.21 19.13 -9.58
N GLU A 171 1.04 19.06 -10.05
CA GLU A 171 2.23 18.91 -9.19
C GLU A 171 2.42 20.14 -8.28
N ALA A 172 2.27 21.34 -8.84
CA ALA A 172 2.35 22.58 -8.07
C ALA A 172 1.25 22.66 -7.02
N LEU A 173 0.05 22.20 -7.36
CA LEU A 173 -1.08 22.09 -6.47
C LEU A 173 -0.81 21.11 -5.32
N PHE A 174 -0.40 19.87 -5.62
CA PHE A 174 -0.18 18.85 -4.60
C PHE A 174 0.86 19.30 -3.56
N LEU A 175 1.94 19.95 -4.01
CA LEU A 175 2.93 20.54 -3.08
C LEU A 175 2.31 21.58 -2.14
N PHE A 176 1.33 22.34 -2.61
CA PHE A 176 0.65 23.36 -1.83
C PHE A 176 -0.38 22.79 -0.85
N VAL A 177 -1.19 21.83 -1.30
CA VAL A 177 -2.14 21.07 -0.46
C VAL A 177 -1.40 20.39 0.70
N VAL A 178 -0.24 19.77 0.42
CA VAL A 178 0.62 19.17 1.44
C VAL A 178 1.16 20.23 2.42
N ALA A 179 1.52 21.42 1.93
CA ALA A 179 2.01 22.50 2.78
C ALA A 179 0.93 23.09 3.71
N LEU A 180 -0.33 23.05 3.29
CA LEU A 180 -1.47 23.53 4.07
C LEU A 180 -2.11 22.46 4.96
N GLY A 181 -1.70 21.20 4.83
CA GLY A 181 -2.26 20.10 5.62
C GLY A 181 -3.73 19.86 5.26
N CYS A 182 -4.05 19.82 3.96
CA CYS A 182 -5.38 19.45 3.48
C CYS A 182 -5.46 17.94 3.20
N LEU A 183 -6.65 17.36 3.39
CA LEU A 183 -6.95 15.95 3.12
C LEU A 183 -7.69 15.83 1.79
N ASP A 184 -7.07 15.16 0.81
CA ASP A 184 -7.72 14.82 -0.45
C ASP A 184 -8.31 13.41 -0.38
N ILE A 185 -9.61 13.29 -0.66
CA ILE A 185 -10.35 12.01 -0.67
C ILE A 185 -10.79 11.73 -2.10
N VAL A 186 -10.21 10.71 -2.72
CA VAL A 186 -10.64 10.23 -4.04
C VAL A 186 -11.68 9.14 -3.85
N ALA A 187 -12.93 9.46 -4.18
CA ALA A 187 -14.06 8.56 -4.02
C ALA A 187 -14.41 7.89 -5.36
N ALA A 188 -14.05 6.61 -5.51
CA ALA A 188 -14.56 5.76 -6.58
C ALA A 188 -15.92 5.17 -6.17
N ALA A 189 -17.00 5.55 -6.85
CA ALA A 189 -18.25 4.83 -6.63
C ALA A 189 -18.17 3.42 -7.22
N ALA A 190 -18.51 2.43 -6.42
CA ALA A 190 -18.88 1.11 -6.91
C ALA A 190 -20.13 1.24 -7.79
N ALA A 191 -19.95 1.33 -9.11
CA ALA A 191 -21.03 1.09 -10.05
C ALA A 191 -21.52 -0.37 -9.85
N ALA A 192 -22.78 -0.50 -9.43
CA ALA A 192 -23.57 -1.74 -9.40
C ALA A 192 -23.33 -2.77 -8.26
N ALA A 193 -23.34 -2.33 -6.99
CA ALA A 193 -23.68 -3.22 -5.86
C ALA A 193 -24.92 -2.75 -5.04
N ALA A 194 -25.49 -1.59 -5.38
CA ALA A 194 -26.60 -0.99 -4.63
C ALA A 194 -27.96 -1.68 -4.86
N THR A 195 -28.12 -2.48 -5.92
CA THR A 195 -29.40 -3.16 -6.22
C THR A 195 -29.58 -4.51 -5.53
N ALA A 196 -28.52 -5.14 -5.01
CA ALA A 196 -28.63 -6.41 -4.28
C ALA A 196 -28.96 -6.22 -2.79
N ALA A 197 -28.43 -5.17 -2.16
CA ALA A 197 -28.67 -4.90 -0.73
C ALA A 197 -30.10 -4.39 -0.45
N ALA A 198 -30.70 -3.63 -1.37
CA ALA A 198 -32.09 -3.15 -1.22
C ALA A 198 -33.11 -4.30 -1.35
N ALA A 199 -32.83 -5.31 -2.18
CA ALA A 199 -33.70 -6.50 -2.30
C ALA A 199 -33.68 -7.34 -1.01
N ALA A 200 -32.51 -7.51 -0.38
CA ALA A 200 -32.37 -8.23 0.89
C ALA A 200 -33.06 -7.50 2.06
N ALA A 201 -33.05 -6.16 2.07
CA ALA A 201 -33.71 -5.36 3.11
C ALA A 201 -35.25 -5.39 2.99
N SER A 202 -35.80 -5.47 1.78
CA SER A 202 -37.26 -5.54 1.57
C SER A 202 -37.89 -6.88 1.96
N ALA A 203 -37.12 -7.98 1.93
CA ALA A 203 -37.58 -9.31 2.34
C ALA A 203 -37.64 -9.50 3.87
N ALA A 204 -36.98 -8.63 4.65
CA ALA A 204 -36.89 -8.72 6.11
C ALA A 204 -37.97 -7.92 6.87
N LEU A 205 -38.85 -7.19 6.14
CA LEU A 205 -39.89 -6.33 6.71
C LEU A 205 -41.30 -6.79 6.29
N VAL A 206 -41.62 -8.05 6.58
CA VAL A 206 -43.02 -8.47 6.77
C VAL A 206 -43.20 -8.83 8.24
N PRO A 207 -43.78 -7.94 9.07
CA PRO A 207 -44.08 -8.29 10.45
C PRO A 207 -45.28 -9.26 10.44
N ALA A 208 -45.03 -10.51 10.86
CA ALA A 208 -46.06 -11.44 11.27
C ALA A 208 -46.85 -10.82 12.43
N SER A 209 -47.96 -10.18 12.08
CA SER A 209 -48.96 -9.67 13.00
C SER A 209 -50.11 -10.66 13.05
N SER A 210 -50.46 -11.06 14.28
CA SER A 210 -51.72 -11.67 14.72
C SER A 210 -52.15 -13.01 14.09
N CYS A 211 -52.12 -14.08 14.88
CA CYS A 211 -53.27 -14.63 15.64
C CYS A 211 -52.81 -15.82 16.50
#